data_AF-J2ZQY2-F1
#
_entry.id   AF-J2ZQY2-F1
#
_cell.length_a   1.000
_cell.length_b   1.000
_cell.length_c   1.000
_cell.angle_alpha   90.00
_cell.angle_beta   90.00
_cell.angle_gamma   90.00
#
_symmetry.space_group_name_H-M   'P 1'
#
loop_
_entity.id
_entity.type
_entity.pdbx_description
1 polymer ?
#
loop_
_entity_poly.entity_id
_entity_poly.type
_entity_poly.pdbx_seq_one_letter_code
_entity_poly.pdbx_strand_id
1 'polypeptide(L)' 'MLDAPLLVLVDLETAESAPTGPSLELLTAARGLTGGDVIALALQPLGEPARAALAGAGATRC' A
#
# COMPACT_ATOMS: atom_id res chain seq x y z
N MET A 1 12.92 -7.72 12.31
CA MET A 1 11.60 -7.07 12.18
C MET A 1 11.69 -5.72 12.85
N LEU A 2 11.32 -4.65 12.14
CA LEU A 2 11.32 -3.27 12.64
C LEU A 2 10.19 -3.08 13.66
N ASP A 3 10.42 -2.18 14.61
CA ASP A 3 9.45 -1.77 15.64
C ASP A 3 8.97 -0.32 15.39
N ALA A 4 8.62 -0.04 14.13
CA ALA A 4 8.17 1.28 13.70
C ALA A 4 7.20 1.15 12.52
N PRO A 5 6.26 2.10 12.37
CA PRO A 5 5.39 2.13 11.20
C PRO A 5 6.19 2.40 9.92
N LEU A 6 5.77 1.79 8.81
CA LEU A 6 6.35 2.01 7.49
C LEU A 6 5.36 2.72 6.56
N LEU A 7 5.83 3.77 5.89
CA LEU A 7 5.09 4.44 4.84
C LEU A 7 5.57 3.94 3.48
N VAL A 8 4.64 3.50 2.63
CA VAL A 8 4.91 3.10 1.25
C VAL A 8 4.17 4.06 0.33
N LEU A 9 4.92 4.71 -0.56
CA LEU A 9 4.32 5.51 -1.64
C LEU A 9 3.79 4.55 -2.71
N VAL A 10 2.52 4.72 -3.05
CA VAL A 10 1.81 3.90 -4.02
C VAL A 10 1.52 4.72 -5.26
N ASP A 11 1.98 4.21 -6.39
CA ASP A 11 1.62 4.75 -7.68
C ASP A 11 0.33 4.09 -8.19
N LEU A 12 -0.48 4.86 -8.92
CA LEU A 12 -1.75 4.42 -9.47
C LEU A 12 -1.70 4.39 -10.99
N GLU A 13 -2.29 3.35 -11.57
CA GLU A 13 -2.58 3.28 -12.99
C GLU A 13 -3.54 4.41 -13.39
N THR A 14 -3.12 5.25 -14.33
CA THR A 14 -3.83 6.48 -14.71
C THR A 14 -5.25 6.25 -15.24
N ALA A 15 -5.52 5.10 -15.86
CA ALA A 15 -6.82 4.79 -16.46
C ALA A 15 -7.84 4.24 -15.46
N GLU A 16 -7.38 3.49 -14.45
CA GLU A 16 -8.26 2.71 -13.55
C GLU A 16 -8.17 3.15 -12.09
N SER A 17 -7.25 4.08 -11.77
CA SER A 17 -6.93 4.50 -10.39
C SER A 17 -6.61 3.30 -9.48
N ALA A 18 -6.15 2.20 -10.06
CA ALA A 18 -5.77 0.98 -9.37
C ALA A 18 -4.28 1.05 -8.98
N PRO A 19 -3.86 0.49 -7.84
CA PRO A 19 -2.44 0.40 -7.50
C PRO A 19 -1.66 -0.38 -8.56
N THR A 20 -0.50 0.13 -8.94
CA THR A 20 0.41 -0.59 -9.85
C THR A 20 0.92 -1.87 -9.19
N GLY A 21 1.19 -2.91 -10.00
CA GLY A 21 1.74 -4.19 -9.52
C GLY A 21 2.99 -4.02 -8.63
N PRO A 22 4.01 -3.26 -9.06
CA PRO A 22 5.19 -3.00 -8.23
C PRO A 22 4.90 -2.33 -6.88
N SER A 23 3.88 -1.46 -6.80
CA SER A 23 3.48 -0.86 -5.52
C SER A 23 2.88 -1.90 -4.55
N LEU A 24 2.12 -2.87 -5.07
CA LEU A 24 1.56 -3.97 -4.28
C LEU A 24 2.65 -4.93 -3.79
N GLU A 25 3.64 -5.23 -4.63
CA GLU A 25 4.81 -6.03 -4.25
C GLU A 25 5.62 -5.34 -3.15
N LEU A 26 5.84 -4.03 -3.27
CA LEU A 26 6.54 -3.23 -2.26
C LEU A 26 5.80 -3.21 -0.93
N LEU A 27 4.47 -3.08 -0.94
CA LEU A 27 3.63 -3.18 0.26
C LEU A 27 3.75 -4.55 0.93
N THR A 28 3.71 -5.60 0.14
CA THR A 28 3.87 -6.98 0.63
C THR A 28 5.23 -7.16 1.30
N ALA A 29 6.29 -6.65 0.66
CA ALA A 29 7.63 -6.65 1.23
C ALA A 29 7.69 -5.84 2.54
N ALA A 30 7.13 -4.64 2.58
CA ALA A 30 7.09 -3.78 3.77
C ALA A 30 6.41 -4.48 4.96
N ARG A 31 5.32 -5.22 4.73
CA ARG A 31 4.64 -6.01 5.76
C ARG A 31 5.55 -7.07 6.38
N GLY A 32 6.46 -7.65 5.61
CA GLY A 32 7.48 -8.59 6.12
C GLY A 32 8.62 -7.91 6.91
N LEU A 33 8.79 -6.60 6.75
CA LEU A 33 9.88 -5.85 7.40
C LEU A 33 9.48 -5.29 8.77
N THR A 34 8.20 -5.00 9.01
CA THR A 34 7.71 -4.40 10.28
C THR A 34 6.64 -5.25 10.97
N GLY A 35 6.66 -5.23 12.31
CA GLY A 35 5.55 -5.73 13.13
C GLY A 35 4.40 -4.73 13.28
N GLY A 36 4.68 -3.43 13.08
CA GLY A 36 3.73 -2.33 13.23
C GLY A 36 2.87 -2.06 11.98
N ASP A 37 2.38 -0.82 11.89
CA ASP A 37 1.54 -0.37 10.78
C ASP A 37 2.33 -0.31 9.47
N VAL A 38 1.66 -0.69 8.39
CA VAL A 38 2.07 -0.40 7.02
C VAL A 38 1.05 0.56 6.44
N ILE A 39 1.50 1.76 6.05
CA ILE A 39 0.66 2.85 5.58
C ILE A 39 0.92 3.00 4.08
N ALA A 40 -0.11 2.79 3.27
CA ALA A 40 -0.05 3.09 1.85
C ALA A 40 -0.47 4.54 1.62
N LEU A 41 0.36 5.32 0.93
CA LEU A 41 0.05 6.70 0.55
C LEU A 41 0.02 6.81 -0.96
N ALA A 42 -1.16 7.08 -1.52
CA ALA A 42 -1.30 7.52 -2.90
C ALA A 42 -1.45 9.04 -2.96
N LEU A 43 -0.97 9.65 -4.05
CA LEU A 43 -1.07 11.10 -4.26
C LEU A 43 -2.43 11.53 -4.85
N GLN A 44 -3.32 10.57 -5.09
CA GLN A 44 -4.66 10.78 -5.60
C GLN A 44 -5.68 10.07 -4.68
N PRO A 45 -6.95 10.49 -4.68
CA PRO A 45 -7.99 9.84 -3.89
C PRO A 45 -8.14 8.36 -4.25
N LEU A 46 -8.24 7.52 -3.22
CA LEU A 46 -8.42 6.08 -3.39
C LEU A 46 -9.90 5.72 -3.38
N GLY A 47 -10.36 5.08 -4.47
CA GLY A 47 -11.65 4.41 -4.49
C GLY A 47 -11.64 3.10 -3.70
N GLU A 48 -12.82 2.59 -3.36
CA GLU A 48 -12.99 1.36 -2.58
C GLU A 48 -12.20 0.15 -3.16
N PRO A 49 -12.20 -0.11 -4.49
CA PRO A 49 -11.44 -1.23 -5.05
C PRO A 49 -9.93 -1.09 -4.83
N ALA A 50 -9.39 0.13 -4.94
CA ALA A 50 -7.98 0.39 -4.71
C ALA A 50 -7.63 0.18 -3.23
N ARG A 51 -8.47 0.67 -2.31
CA ARG A 51 -8.29 0.46 -0.86
C ARG A 51 -8.29 -1.04 -0.51
N ALA A 52 -9.20 -1.81 -1.10
CA ALA A 52 -9.27 -3.26 -0.90
C ALA A 52 -8.00 -3.97 -1.42
N ALA A 53 -7.48 -3.58 -2.60
CA ALA A 53 -6.24 -4.12 -3.13
C ALA A 53 -5.03 -3.81 -2.24
N LEU A 54 -4.93 -2.58 -1.73
CA LEU A 54 -3.86 -2.17 -0.81
C LEU A 54 -3.94 -2.92 0.53
N ALA A 55 -5.14 -3.08 1.09
CA ALA A 55 -5.34 -3.88 2.29
C ALA A 55 -4.94 -5.35 2.06
N GLY A 56 -5.29 -5.93 0.91
CA GLY A 56 -4.87 -7.27 0.50
C GLY A 56 -3.36 -7.43 0.38
N ALA A 57 -2.64 -6.37 0.00
CA ALA A 57 -1.17 -6.33 -0.06
C ALA A 57 -0.50 -6.06 1.31
N GLY A 58 -1.28 -5.94 2.39
CA GLY A 58 -0.76 -5.77 3.75
C GLY A 58 -0.77 -4.34 4.28
N ALA A 59 -1.37 -3.38 3.56
CA ALA A 59 -1.61 -2.05 4.10
C ALA A 59 -2.63 -2.10 5.25
N THR A 60 -2.31 -1.44 6.34
CA THR A 60 -3.18 -1.28 7.52
C THR A 60 -3.95 0.05 7.50
N ARG A 61 -3.45 1.03 6.74
CA ARG A 61 -4.05 2.36 6.53
C ARG A 61 -3.77 2.82 5.10
N CYS A 62 -4.78 3.44 4.47
CA CYS A 62 -4.71 4.01 3.12
C CYS A 62 -5.82 5.05 2.93
#